data_AF-A0AAC9JEW7-F1
#
_entry.id   AF-A0AAC9JEW7-F1
#
_cell.length_a   1.000
_cell.length_b   1.000
_cell.length_c   1.000
_cell.angle_alpha   90.00
_cell.angle_beta   90.00
_cell.angle_gamma   90.00
#
_symmetry.space_group_name_H-M   'P 1'
#
loop_
_entity.id
_entity.type
_entity.pdbx_description
1 polymer ?
#
loop_
_entity_poly.entity_id
_entity_poly.type
_entity_poly.pdbx_seq_one_letter_code
_entity_poly.pdbx_strand_id
1 'polypeptide(L)' 'MKSNPVLTDKNHADMDVFLGEVLERHKAGELEKSQAIGILAHVMAALDLDNYDEAVKWFEQGRKFIQQDYLG' A
#
# COMPACT_ATOMS: atom_id res chain seq x y z
N MET A 1 13.76 18.04 18.22
CA MET A 1 13.59 16.87 17.34
C MET A 1 12.11 16.74 17.04
N LYS A 2 11.70 16.71 15.76
CA LYS A 2 10.34 16.25 15.43
C LYS A 2 10.33 14.74 15.73
N SER A 3 9.41 14.29 16.57
CA SER A 3 9.17 12.86 16.75
C SER A 3 8.77 12.28 15.40
N ASN A 4 9.45 11.22 14.95
CA ASN A 4 9.01 10.49 13.76
C ASN A 4 7.53 10.09 13.96
N PRO A 5 6.66 10.27 12.95
CA PRO A 5 5.30 9.80 13.04
C PRO A 5 5.33 8.29 13.32
N VAL A 6 4.75 7.87 14.44
CA VAL A 6 4.55 6.46 14.73
C VAL A 6 3.21 6.08 14.12
N LEU A 7 3.20 5.07 13.24
CA LEU A 7 1.97 4.52 12.69
C LEU A 7 1.06 4.05 13.84
N THR A 8 -0.21 4.40 13.76
CA THR A 8 -1.21 3.97 14.74
C THR A 8 -1.60 2.51 14.51
N ASP A 9 -2.23 1.87 15.50
CA ASP A 9 -2.82 0.53 15.33
C ASP A 9 -3.81 0.46 14.16
N LYS A 10 -4.56 1.56 13.94
CA LYS A 10 -5.44 1.67 12.78
C LYS A 10 -4.64 1.64 11.48
N ASN A 11 -3.53 2.37 11.39
CA ASN A 11 -2.71 2.37 10.17
C ASN A 11 -2.12 0.98 9.89
N HIS A 12 -1.71 0.23 10.93
CA HIS A 12 -1.26 -1.14 10.76
C HIS A 12 -2.39 -2.07 10.28
N ALA A 13 -3.61 -1.93 10.83
CA ALA A 13 -4.75 -2.71 10.38
C ALA A 13 -5.13 -2.39 8.92
N ASP A 14 -5.13 -1.12 8.53
CA ASP A 14 -5.38 -0.70 7.16
C ASP A 14 -4.27 -1.21 6.22
N MET A 15 -3.01 -1.21 6.67
CA MET A 15 -1.88 -1.79 5.94
C MET A 15 -2.09 -3.28 5.69
N ASP A 16 -2.45 -4.08 6.70
CA ASP A 16 -2.70 -5.52 6.55
C ASP A 16 -3.81 -5.79 5.52
N VAL A 17 -4.90 -5.02 5.57
CA VAL A 17 -5.99 -5.11 4.59
C VAL A 17 -5.51 -4.78 3.18
N PHE A 18 -4.73 -3.72 3.03
CA PHE A 18 -4.15 -3.32 1.75
C PHE A 18 -3.21 -4.40 1.18
N LEU A 19 -2.27 -4.90 1.97
CA LEU A 19 -1.33 -5.95 1.56
C LEU A 19 -2.07 -7.22 1.13
N GLY A 20 -3.10 -7.61 1.89
CA GLY A 20 -3.96 -8.74 1.55
C GLY A 20 -4.68 -8.55 0.21
N GLU A 21 -5.22 -7.37 -0.05
CA GLU A 21 -5.90 -7.06 -1.32
C GLU A 21 -4.95 -7.16 -2.52
N VAL A 22 -3.72 -6.67 -2.41
CA VAL A 22 -2.72 -6.78 -3.49
C VAL A 22 -2.45 -8.25 -3.83
N LEU A 23 -2.30 -9.10 -2.80
CA LEU A 23 -2.02 -10.52 -2.99
C LEU A 23 -3.23 -11.29 -3.54
N GLU A 24 -4.44 -11.02 -3.08
CA GLU A 24 -5.64 -11.67 -3.60
C GLU A 24 -5.91 -11.27 -5.06
N ARG A 25 -5.64 -10.01 -5.45
CA ARG A 25 -5.75 -9.60 -6.86
C ARG A 25 -4.71 -10.25 -7.77
N HIS A 26 -3.47 -10.38 -7.29
CA HIS A 26 -2.47 -11.14 -8.03
C HIS A 26 -2.88 -12.60 -8.21
N LYS A 27 -3.37 -13.23 -7.14
CA LYS A 27 -3.86 -14.61 -7.14
C LYS A 27 -5.09 -14.81 -8.05
N ALA A 28 -5.96 -13.80 -8.16
CA ALA A 28 -7.09 -13.79 -9.08
C ALA A 28 -6.68 -13.58 -10.56
N GLY A 29 -5.41 -13.26 -10.82
CA GLY A 29 -4.91 -12.96 -12.17
C GLY A 29 -5.26 -11.54 -12.65
N GLU A 30 -5.77 -10.67 -11.76
CA GLU A 30 -6.05 -9.27 -12.08
C GLU A 30 -4.75 -8.45 -12.12
N LEU A 31 -3.79 -8.78 -11.26
CA LEU A 31 -2.47 -8.18 -11.26
C LEU A 31 -1.41 -9.19 -11.71
N GLU A 32 -0.56 -8.76 -12.63
CA GLU A 32 0.70 -9.43 -12.91
C GLU A 32 1.59 -9.40 -11.66
N LYS A 33 2.45 -10.42 -11.51
CA LYS A 33 3.36 -10.53 -10.36
C LYS A 33 4.22 -9.27 -10.19
N SER A 34 4.69 -8.69 -11.30
CA SER A 34 5.50 -7.48 -11.30
C SER A 34 4.74 -6.25 -10.80
N GLN A 35 3.46 -6.12 -11.15
CA GLN A 35 2.60 -5.02 -10.68
C GLN A 35 2.38 -5.13 -9.17
N ALA A 36 2.07 -6.33 -8.67
CA ALA A 36 1.93 -6.57 -7.23
C ALA A 36 3.23 -6.21 -6.47
N ILE A 37 4.39 -6.65 -6.97
CA ILE A 37 5.69 -6.27 -6.38
C ILE A 37 5.88 -4.75 -6.39
N GLY A 38 5.57 -4.06 -7.49
CA GLY A 38 5.70 -2.61 -7.60
C GLY A 38 4.85 -1.86 -6.59
N ILE A 39 3.59 -2.25 -6.42
CA ILE A 39 2.66 -1.65 -5.46
C ILE A 39 3.17 -1.83 -4.01
N LEU A 40 3.66 -3.03 -3.67
CA LEU A 40 4.23 -3.31 -2.34
C LEU A 40 5.52 -2.51 -2.11
N ALA A 41 6.39 -2.44 -3.11
CA ALA A 41 7.64 -1.69 -3.03
C ALA A 41 7.38 -0.17 -2.88
N HIS A 42 6.33 0.36 -3.50
CA HIS A 42 5.96 1.78 -3.39
C HIS A 42 5.72 2.19 -1.94
N VAL A 43 4.92 1.42 -1.19
CA VAL A 43 4.64 1.75 0.22
C VAL A 43 5.87 1.55 1.11
N MET A 44 6.72 0.55 0.84
CA MET A 44 7.98 0.36 1.57
C MET A 44 8.93 1.54 1.35
N ALA A 45 9.04 2.03 0.11
CA ALA A 45 9.85 3.19 -0.21
C ALA A 45 9.29 4.48 0.42
N ALA A 46 7.97 4.64 0.46
CA ALA A 46 7.34 5.78 1.14
C ALA A 46 7.69 5.80 2.63
N LEU A 47 7.67 4.64 3.30
CA LEU A 47 8.07 4.52 4.71
C LEU A 47 9.57 4.81 4.92
N ASP A 48 10.45 4.27 4.06
CA ASP A 48 11.91 4.51 4.13
C ASP A 48 12.28 5.99 3.93
N LEU A 49 11.50 6.71 3.12
CA LEU A 49 11.67 8.14 2.87
C LEU A 49 10.97 9.06 3.89
N ASP A 50 10.51 8.51 5.02
CA ASP A 50 9.72 9.22 6.04
C ASP A 50 8.44 9.89 5.49
N ASN A 51 7.92 9.42 4.35
CA ASN A 51 6.68 9.90 3.73
C ASN A 51 5.47 9.10 4.24
N TYR A 52 5.20 9.24 5.54
CA TYR A 52 4.10 8.54 6.22
C TYR A 52 2.72 8.94 5.69
N ASP A 53 2.54 10.18 5.22
CA ASP A 53 1.27 10.63 4.65
C ASP A 53 0.91 9.83 3.39
N GLU A 54 1.89 9.59 2.51
CA GLU A 54 1.71 8.75 1.32
C GLU A 54 1.45 7.30 1.71
N ALA A 55 2.24 6.73 2.64
CA ALA A 55 2.05 5.35 3.09
C ALA A 55 0.63 5.14 3.66
N VAL A 56 0.18 6.03 4.56
CA VAL A 56 -1.17 5.97 5.15
C VAL A 56 -2.25 6.12 4.09
N LYS A 57 -2.07 7.02 3.12
CA LYS A 57 -3.01 7.19 2.02
C LYS A 57 -3.16 5.90 1.21
N TRP A 58 -2.07 5.16 0.96
CA TRP A 58 -2.11 3.86 0.30
C TRP A 58 -2.78 2.77 1.15
N PHE A 59 -2.56 2.75 2.47
CA PHE A 59 -3.25 1.81 3.34
C PHE A 59 -4.77 2.01 3.30
N GLU A 60 -5.23 3.27 3.35
CA GLU A 60 -6.65 3.60 3.37
C GLU A 60 -7.33 3.49 1.99
N GLN A 61 -6.61 3.82 0.92
CA GLN A 61 -7.20 4.04 -0.41
C GLN A 61 -6.60 3.16 -1.50
N GLY A 62 -5.65 2.28 -1.18
CA GLY A 62 -4.90 1.48 -2.16
C GLY A 62 -5.79 0.67 -3.09
N ARG A 63 -6.96 0.19 -2.63
CA ARG A 63 -7.94 -0.48 -3.51
C ARG A 63 -8.41 0.40 -4.68
N LYS A 64 -8.61 1.70 -4.43
CA LYS A 64 -9.01 2.67 -5.48
C LYS A 64 -7.85 2.94 -6.44
N PHE A 65 -6.63 3.12 -5.93
CA PHE A 65 -5.45 3.37 -6.76
C PHE A 65 -5.13 2.16 -7.64
N ILE A 66 -5.21 0.94 -7.09
CA ILE A 66 -5.06 -0.29 -7.88
C ILE A 66 -6.07 -0.33 -9.03
N GLN A 67 -7.35 -0.04 -8.74
CA GLN A 67 -8.39 -0.03 -9.75
C GLN A 67 -8.16 1.01 -10.85
N GLN A 68 -7.65 2.20 -10.49
CA GLN A 68 -7.45 3.31 -11.41
C GLN A 68 -6.18 3.15 -12.25
N ASP A 69 -5.08 2.71 -11.63
CA ASP A 69 -3.75 2.80 -12.21
C ASP A 69 -3.29 1.47 -12.85
N TYR A 70 -3.93 0.35 -12.50
CA TYR A 70 -3.49 -0.98 -12.93
C TYR A 70 -4.58 -1.79 -13.65
N LEU A 71 -5.86 -1.49 -13.41
CA LEU A 71 -7.00 -2.26 -13.93
C LEU A 71 -7.99 -1.41 -14.73
N GLY A 72 -7.73 -0.11 -14.86
CA GLY A 72 -8.58 0.87 -15.56
C GLY A 72 -8.28 0.98 -17.05
#